data_AF-A0A7T0JJ96-F1
#
_entry.id   AF-A0A7T0JJ96-F1
#
_cell.length_a   1.000
_cell.length_b   1.000
_cell.length_c   1.000
_cell.angle_alpha   90.00
_cell.angle_beta   90.00
_cell.angle_gamma   90.00
#
_symmetry.space_group_name_H-M   'P 1'
#
loop_
_entity.id
_entity.type
_entity.pdbx_description
1 polymer ?
#
loop_
_entity_poly.entity_id
_entity_poly.type
_entity_poly.pdbx_seq_one_letter_code
_entity_poly.pdbx_strand_id
1 'polypeptide(L)'
;MVLVNAPQKRVLTPDVVRDIDNAIDPVSDQLQDDQGINAKTVYNVDELLDSAQTAEREQQAILEVSSVEQSYQEALLDYVEAKQEQVDRVEDKLETLIEKQQSRIQQIQSAKPGVLVLPGTRRAWQDQLAQQHSRLQVMQARLEAVREIRDGMGLHSPKIEELAERKLRRNEQELTSDFDSVLEAQRRHNIVTRKSFKQSDSLGVAPKLTLNISHGSK
;
A
#
# COMPACT_ATOMS: atom_id res chain seq x y z
N MET A 1 37.78 -27.36 -30.93
CA MET A 1 37.93 -28.66 -31.62
C MET A 1 36.73 -29.51 -31.23
N VAL A 2 35.88 -30.02 -32.12
CA VAL A 2 35.93 -30.13 -33.60
C VAL A 2 34.55 -29.79 -34.23
N LEU A 3 34.59 -29.39 -35.52
CA LEU A 3 33.54 -29.29 -36.56
C LEU A 3 32.16 -29.94 -36.26
N VAL A 4 31.03 -29.24 -36.39
CA VAL A 4 30.31 -28.87 -37.64
C VAL A 4 29.79 -30.07 -38.44
N ASN A 5 28.46 -30.24 -38.51
CA ASN A 5 27.77 -30.55 -39.78
C ASN A 5 26.23 -30.36 -39.75
N ALA A 6 25.72 -29.89 -40.89
CA ALA A 6 24.38 -30.17 -41.44
C ALA A 6 24.62 -30.96 -42.78
N PRO A 7 23.65 -31.33 -43.66
CA PRO A 7 22.24 -30.93 -43.71
C PRO A 7 21.21 -32.01 -44.20
N GLN A 8 19.93 -31.60 -44.24
CA GLN A 8 18.89 -31.92 -45.26
C GLN A 8 18.37 -33.36 -45.57
N LYS A 9 17.04 -33.37 -45.80
CA LYS A 9 16.26 -34.00 -46.91
C LYS A 9 15.43 -35.30 -46.70
N ARG A 10 14.12 -35.10 -46.99
CA ARG A 10 13.18 -35.90 -47.82
C ARG A 10 12.26 -36.99 -47.19
N VAL A 11 10.95 -36.67 -47.26
CA VAL A 11 9.86 -37.42 -47.93
C VAL A 11 9.45 -38.81 -47.39
N LEU A 12 8.17 -38.95 -47.02
CA LEU A 12 7.22 -39.88 -47.67
C LEU A 12 5.74 -39.46 -47.49
N THR A 13 4.87 -39.99 -48.35
CA THR A 13 3.38 -39.89 -48.43
C THR A 13 2.75 -41.19 -47.88
N PRO A 14 1.42 -41.51 -47.97
CA PRO A 14 0.22 -40.81 -48.52
C PRO A 14 -0.82 -40.50 -47.41
N ASP A 15 -2.14 -40.31 -47.57
CA ASP A 15 -3.13 -40.42 -48.69
C ASP A 15 -4.21 -39.31 -48.52
N VAL A 16 -5.47 -39.25 -49.02
CA VAL A 16 -6.47 -40.23 -49.50
C VAL A 16 -7.17 -39.74 -50.80
N VAL A 17 -7.39 -40.66 -51.74
CA VAL A 17 -8.17 -40.51 -53.00
C VAL A 17 -9.61 -40.01 -52.84
N ARG A 18 -10.06 -39.11 -53.75
CA ARG A 18 -11.40 -39.18 -54.37
C ARG A 18 -11.55 -38.34 -55.64
N ASP A 19 -11.68 -39.01 -56.76
CA ASP A 19 -11.95 -38.43 -58.08
C ASP A 19 -13.45 -38.12 -58.27
N ILE A 20 -13.76 -36.96 -58.86
CA ILE A 20 -14.89 -36.80 -59.80
C ILE A 20 -14.45 -35.80 -60.87
N ASP A 21 -14.00 -36.29 -62.02
CA ASP A 21 -13.98 -35.49 -63.24
C ASP A 21 -15.40 -35.33 -63.79
N ASN A 22 -15.80 -34.11 -64.16
CA ASN A 22 -16.73 -33.92 -65.26
C ASN A 22 -16.50 -32.55 -65.92
N ALA A 23 -16.58 -32.49 -67.25
CA ALA A 23 -16.11 -31.35 -68.03
C ALA A 23 -17.23 -30.37 -68.40
N ILE A 24 -16.90 -29.07 -68.39
CA ILE A 24 -17.56 -28.02 -69.18
C ILE A 24 -16.44 -27.15 -69.78
N ASP A 25 -16.58 -26.79 -71.07
CA ASP A 25 -15.55 -26.13 -71.85
C ASP A 25 -15.23 -24.68 -71.44
N PRO A 26 -14.01 -24.18 -71.73
CA PRO A 26 -13.63 -22.80 -71.48
C PRO A 26 -14.14 -21.84 -72.57
N VAL A 27 -14.77 -20.73 -72.17
CA VAL A 27 -14.66 -19.39 -72.81
C VAL A 27 -15.49 -18.38 -72.02
N SER A 28 -14.82 -17.37 -71.44
CA SER A 28 -15.19 -15.95 -71.52
C SER A 28 -14.25 -15.11 -70.66
N ASP A 29 -13.57 -14.18 -71.31
CA ASP A 29 -12.76 -13.11 -70.72
C ASP A 29 -13.64 -12.17 -69.88
N GLN A 30 -13.32 -12.00 -68.59
CA GLN A 30 -13.77 -10.83 -67.83
C GLN A 30 -12.87 -10.56 -66.61
N LEU A 31 -12.02 -9.54 -66.74
CA LEU A 31 -11.23 -8.96 -65.67
C LEU A 31 -12.15 -8.24 -64.67
N GLN A 32 -12.24 -8.72 -63.42
CA GLN A 32 -12.79 -7.93 -62.33
C GLN A 32 -11.99 -8.14 -61.03
N ASP A 33 -11.24 -7.11 -60.67
CA ASP A 33 -10.34 -7.05 -59.53
C ASP A 33 -11.11 -7.09 -58.20
N ASP A 34 -11.14 -8.24 -57.52
CA ASP A 34 -11.72 -8.34 -56.16
C ASP A 34 -10.65 -8.27 -55.06
N GLN A 35 -9.88 -7.17 -55.07
CA GLN A 35 -8.99 -6.78 -53.96
C GLN A 35 -9.83 -6.19 -52.81
N GLY A 36 -10.79 -6.99 -52.34
CA GLY A 36 -11.91 -6.60 -51.48
C GLY A 36 -11.79 -6.99 -50.01
N ILE A 37 -10.58 -7.27 -49.49
CA ILE A 37 -10.40 -7.45 -48.04
C ILE A 37 -10.69 -6.10 -47.37
N ASN A 38 -11.94 -5.96 -46.92
CA ASN A 38 -12.55 -4.70 -46.53
C ASN A 38 -11.67 -3.91 -45.55
N ALA A 39 -11.06 -2.82 -46.03
CA ALA A 39 -10.19 -1.97 -45.22
C ALA A 39 -10.90 -1.48 -43.96
N LYS A 40 -12.22 -1.26 -44.00
CA LYS A 40 -13.02 -0.90 -42.82
C LYS A 40 -13.07 -2.00 -41.76
N THR A 41 -13.04 -3.27 -42.15
CA THR A 41 -12.88 -4.39 -41.20
C THR A 41 -11.49 -4.38 -40.57
N VAL A 42 -10.44 -4.08 -41.35
CA VAL A 42 -9.07 -4.00 -40.83
C VAL A 42 -8.92 -2.83 -39.85
N TYR A 43 -9.40 -1.63 -40.18
CA TYR A 43 -9.40 -0.48 -39.27
C TYR A 43 -10.19 -0.77 -37.98
N ASN A 44 -11.38 -1.39 -38.08
CA ASN A 44 -12.15 -1.78 -36.90
C ASN A 44 -11.42 -2.81 -36.01
N VAL A 45 -10.59 -3.69 -36.58
CA VAL A 45 -9.80 -4.68 -35.81
C VAL A 45 -8.59 -4.03 -35.15
N ASP A 46 -7.95 -3.05 -35.80
CA ASP A 46 -6.82 -2.29 -35.26
C ASP A 46 -7.29 -1.36 -34.10
N GLU A 47 -8.43 -0.68 -34.28
CA GLU A 47 -9.09 0.11 -33.23
C GLU A 47 -9.58 -0.76 -32.06
N LEU A 48 -10.08 -1.98 -32.33
CA LEU A 48 -10.43 -2.95 -31.29
C LEU A 48 -9.20 -3.50 -30.57
N LEU A 49 -8.06 -3.65 -31.25
CA LEU A 49 -6.80 -4.10 -30.66
C LEU A 49 -6.17 -3.03 -29.77
N ASP A 50 -6.14 -1.76 -30.19
CA ASP A 50 -5.63 -0.67 -29.35
C ASP A 50 -6.55 -0.37 -28.16
N SER A 51 -7.87 -0.42 -28.33
CA SER A 51 -8.82 -0.31 -27.21
C SER A 51 -8.71 -1.49 -26.23
N ALA A 52 -8.43 -2.72 -26.70
CA ALA A 52 -8.13 -3.85 -25.82
C ALA A 52 -6.79 -3.66 -25.08
N GLN A 53 -5.72 -3.24 -25.76
CA GLN A 53 -4.41 -3.02 -25.13
C GLN A 53 -4.41 -1.83 -24.15
N THR A 54 -5.19 -0.78 -24.41
CA THR A 54 -5.34 0.34 -23.47
C THR A 54 -6.14 -0.10 -22.23
N ALA A 55 -7.23 -0.84 -22.41
CA ALA A 55 -7.97 -1.43 -21.28
C ALA A 55 -7.14 -2.44 -20.47
N GLU A 56 -6.22 -3.19 -21.08
CA GLU A 56 -5.26 -4.07 -20.41
C GLU A 56 -4.25 -3.25 -19.57
N ARG A 57 -3.67 -2.19 -20.14
CA ARG A 57 -2.76 -1.28 -19.43
C ARG A 57 -3.45 -0.56 -18.26
N GLU A 58 -4.71 -0.15 -18.42
CA GLU A 58 -5.50 0.45 -17.34
C GLU A 58 -5.78 -0.54 -16.21
N GLN A 59 -6.13 -1.80 -16.52
CA GLN A 59 -6.29 -2.86 -15.52
C GLN A 59 -4.98 -3.15 -14.77
N GLN A 60 -3.87 -3.27 -15.49
CA GLN A 60 -2.55 -3.48 -14.90
C GLN A 60 -2.15 -2.33 -13.96
N ALA A 61 -2.36 -1.09 -14.37
CA ALA A 61 -2.09 0.08 -13.52
C ALA A 61 -2.97 0.12 -12.26
N ILE A 62 -4.23 -0.33 -12.33
CA ILE A 62 -5.12 -0.44 -11.16
C ILE A 62 -4.62 -1.54 -10.20
N LEU A 63 -4.14 -2.67 -10.73
CA LEU A 63 -3.57 -3.75 -9.92
C LEU A 63 -2.27 -3.32 -9.22
N GLU A 64 -1.37 -2.63 -9.93
CA GLU A 64 -0.13 -2.09 -9.37
C GLU A 64 -0.40 -1.06 -8.27
N VAL A 65 -1.33 -0.13 -8.49
CA VAL A 65 -1.82 0.82 -7.48
C VAL A 65 -2.35 0.09 -6.24
N SER A 66 -3.19 -0.93 -6.44
CA SER A 66 -3.77 -1.72 -5.34
C SER A 66 -2.70 -2.52 -4.58
N SER A 67 -1.65 -3.01 -5.23
CA SER A 67 -0.59 -3.75 -4.54
C SER A 67 0.31 -2.83 -3.71
N VAL A 68 0.63 -1.62 -4.21
CA VAL A 68 1.42 -0.63 -3.44
C VAL A 68 0.64 -0.16 -2.21
N GLU A 69 -0.67 0.08 -2.34
CA GLU A 69 -1.53 0.42 -1.20
C GLU A 69 -1.61 -0.75 -0.18
N GLN A 70 -1.77 -1.99 -0.63
CA GLN A 70 -1.80 -3.16 0.25
C GLN A 70 -0.47 -3.33 1.01
N SER A 71 0.68 -3.34 0.33
CA SER A 71 1.97 -3.51 0.98
C SER A 71 2.31 -2.35 1.94
N TYR A 72 1.88 -1.11 1.65
CA TYR A 72 2.02 0.00 2.59
C TYR A 72 1.13 -0.18 3.83
N GLN A 73 -0.10 -0.64 3.68
CA GLN A 73 -1.02 -0.90 4.80
C GLN A 73 -0.53 -2.08 5.66
N GLU A 74 -0.08 -3.18 5.06
CA GLU A 74 0.49 -4.34 5.76
C GLU A 74 1.73 -3.93 6.58
N ALA A 75 2.71 -3.26 5.96
CA ALA A 75 3.90 -2.78 6.66
C ALA A 75 3.55 -1.77 7.78
N LEU A 76 2.56 -0.90 7.57
CA LEU A 76 2.10 0.01 8.62
C LEU A 76 1.49 -0.73 9.82
N LEU A 77 0.71 -1.80 9.59
CA LEU A 77 0.14 -2.62 10.66
C LEU A 77 1.22 -3.30 11.50
N ASP A 78 2.24 -3.89 10.86
CA ASP A 78 3.41 -4.47 11.55
C ASP A 78 4.11 -3.44 12.46
N TYR A 79 4.30 -2.21 11.96
CA TYR A 79 4.86 -1.12 12.77
C TYR A 79 3.92 -0.62 13.88
N VAL A 80 2.59 -0.72 13.71
CA VAL A 80 1.61 -0.37 14.75
C VAL A 80 1.62 -1.41 15.87
N GLU A 81 1.56 -2.71 15.56
CA GLU A 81 1.63 -3.79 16.55
C GLU A 81 2.95 -3.74 17.33
N ALA A 82 4.08 -3.66 16.63
CA ALA A 82 5.40 -3.53 17.27
C ALA A 82 5.54 -2.24 18.12
N LYS A 83 4.71 -1.22 17.87
CA LYS A 83 4.64 -0.01 18.70
C LYS A 83 3.73 -0.17 19.91
N GLN A 84 2.59 -0.86 19.79
CA GLN A 84 1.72 -1.22 20.92
C GLN A 84 2.52 -2.07 21.92
N GLU A 85 3.12 -3.18 21.47
CA GLU A 85 3.97 -4.00 22.33
C GLU A 85 5.14 -3.20 22.96
N GLN A 86 5.70 -2.21 22.25
CA GLN A 86 6.79 -1.37 22.77
C GLN A 86 6.31 -0.45 23.90
N VAL A 87 5.07 0.02 23.85
CA VAL A 87 4.42 0.80 24.91
C VAL A 87 4.18 -0.09 26.12
N ASP A 88 3.54 -1.24 25.94
CA ASP A 88 3.19 -2.18 27.02
C ASP A 88 4.43 -2.67 27.78
N ARG A 89 5.47 -3.13 27.06
CA ARG A 89 6.75 -3.56 27.65
C ARG A 89 7.52 -2.44 28.35
N VAL A 90 7.20 -1.17 28.08
CA VAL A 90 7.76 -0.01 28.80
C VAL A 90 6.89 0.36 30.01
N GLU A 91 5.58 0.20 29.92
CA GLU A 91 4.62 0.36 31.02
C GLU A 91 4.88 -0.66 32.15
N ASP A 92 4.83 -1.97 31.86
CA ASP A 92 5.16 -3.06 32.80
C ASP A 92 6.47 -2.80 33.56
N LYS A 93 7.48 -2.35 32.80
CA LYS A 93 8.84 -2.10 33.29
C LYS A 93 8.90 -0.84 34.16
N LEU A 94 8.10 0.19 33.88
CA LEU A 94 8.01 1.39 34.71
C LEU A 94 7.24 1.10 35.99
N GLU A 95 6.14 0.34 35.95
CA GLU A 95 5.42 -0.10 37.14
C GLU A 95 6.31 -0.95 38.06
N THR A 96 6.96 -1.98 37.50
CA THR A 96 7.97 -2.79 38.20
C THR A 96 9.08 -1.96 38.84
N LEU A 97 9.51 -0.85 38.21
CA LEU A 97 10.52 0.05 38.77
C LEU A 97 9.95 0.97 39.85
N ILE A 98 8.70 1.42 39.70
CA ILE A 98 7.96 2.23 40.67
C ILE A 98 7.75 1.44 41.97
N GLU A 99 7.33 0.18 41.92
CA GLU A 99 7.19 -0.68 43.10
C GLU A 99 8.53 -0.89 43.83
N LYS A 100 9.61 -1.14 43.08
CA LYS A 100 10.97 -1.29 43.61
C LYS A 100 11.48 0.02 44.24
N GLN A 101 11.10 1.16 43.69
CA GLN A 101 11.44 2.48 44.24
C GLN A 101 10.59 2.82 45.48
N GLN A 102 9.30 2.47 45.51
CA GLN A 102 8.43 2.66 46.67
C GLN A 102 8.86 1.80 47.86
N SER A 103 9.13 0.51 47.64
CA SER A 103 9.65 -0.38 48.69
C SER A 103 11.02 0.08 49.20
N ARG A 104 11.90 0.60 48.33
CA ARG A 104 13.16 1.23 48.74
C ARG A 104 12.96 2.50 49.58
N ILE A 105 11.96 3.32 49.24
CA ILE A 105 11.56 4.49 50.07
C ILE A 105 11.07 4.04 51.43
N GLN A 106 10.19 3.04 51.50
CA GLN A 106 9.71 2.47 52.78
C GLN A 106 10.86 1.92 53.64
N GLN A 107 11.84 1.26 53.04
CA GLN A 107 13.05 0.78 53.74
C GLN A 107 13.91 1.94 54.30
N ILE A 108 14.02 3.06 53.58
CA ILE A 108 14.72 4.26 54.08
C ILE A 108 13.91 4.93 55.20
N GLN A 109 12.57 4.93 55.09
CA GLN A 109 11.67 5.48 56.10
C GLN A 109 11.63 4.64 57.40
N SER A 110 11.76 3.32 57.34
CA SER A 110 11.89 2.46 58.53
C SER A 110 13.29 2.57 59.17
N ALA A 111 14.34 2.75 58.36
CA ALA A 111 15.70 3.06 58.82
C ALA A 111 15.91 4.53 59.27
N LYS A 112 14.85 5.22 59.72
CA LYS A 112 14.88 6.63 60.12
C LYS A 112 15.79 6.87 61.33
N PRO A 113 16.75 7.81 61.27
CA PRO A 113 17.61 8.13 62.40
C PRO A 113 16.82 8.73 63.57
N GLY A 114 17.14 8.27 64.78
CA GLY A 114 16.50 8.71 66.03
C GLY A 114 16.73 10.18 66.38
N VAL A 115 16.17 10.62 67.51
CA VAL A 115 16.23 12.03 67.93
C VAL A 115 17.64 12.46 68.35
N LEU A 116 18.45 11.53 68.87
CA LEU A 116 19.79 11.78 69.42
C LEU A 116 20.94 11.69 68.39
N VAL A 117 20.64 11.48 67.10
CA VAL A 117 21.66 11.31 66.05
C VAL A 117 22.20 12.67 65.58
N LEU A 118 23.49 12.74 65.21
CA LEU A 118 24.15 13.98 64.78
C LEU A 118 23.37 14.68 63.64
N PRO A 119 23.29 16.02 63.63
CA PRO A 119 22.54 16.77 62.61
C PRO A 119 22.98 16.52 61.16
N GLY A 120 24.25 16.16 60.93
CA GLY A 120 24.74 15.78 59.60
C GLY A 120 24.08 14.50 59.07
N THR A 121 24.03 13.45 59.89
CA THR A 121 23.39 12.17 59.52
C THR A 121 21.89 12.32 59.30
N ARG A 122 21.21 13.17 60.10
CA ARG A 122 19.79 13.49 59.87
C ARG A 122 19.58 14.16 58.51
N ARG A 123 20.41 15.15 58.14
CA ARG A 123 20.32 15.80 56.82
C ARG A 123 20.59 14.80 55.70
N ALA A 124 21.69 14.05 55.76
CA ALA A 124 22.01 13.04 54.74
C ALA A 124 20.88 12.02 54.52
N TRP A 125 20.17 11.62 55.57
CA TRP A 125 18.97 10.77 55.45
C TRP A 125 17.78 11.50 54.79
N GLN A 126 17.54 12.77 55.14
CA GLN A 126 16.53 13.61 54.47
C GLN A 126 16.84 13.81 52.98
N ASP A 127 18.11 14.07 52.63
CA ASP A 127 18.59 14.26 51.27
C ASP A 127 18.46 12.96 50.44
N GLN A 128 18.82 11.81 51.03
CA GLN A 128 18.62 10.49 50.42
C GLN A 128 17.14 10.18 50.14
N LEU A 129 16.27 10.51 51.11
CA LEU A 129 14.82 10.32 50.99
C LEU A 129 14.23 11.24 49.91
N ALA A 130 14.60 12.53 49.90
CA ALA A 130 14.19 13.48 48.88
C ALA A 130 14.64 13.05 47.47
N GLN A 131 15.89 12.58 47.32
CA GLN A 131 16.38 12.04 46.05
C GLN A 131 15.61 10.78 45.61
N GLN A 132 15.16 9.93 46.54
CA GLN A 132 14.36 8.76 46.16
C GLN A 132 12.94 9.15 45.76
N HIS A 133 12.34 10.17 46.39
CA HIS A 133 11.04 10.70 45.98
C HIS A 133 11.10 11.41 44.62
N SER A 134 12.13 12.20 44.31
CA SER A 134 12.24 12.84 42.99
C SER A 134 12.47 11.82 41.87
N ARG A 135 13.23 10.74 42.14
CA ARG A 135 13.33 9.58 41.23
C ARG A 135 11.97 8.90 40.99
N LEU A 136 11.18 8.69 42.05
CA LEU A 136 9.84 8.13 41.94
C LEU A 136 8.93 9.02 41.09
N GLN A 137 8.93 10.34 41.32
CA GLN A 137 8.15 11.31 40.54
C GLN A 137 8.52 11.28 39.04
N VAL A 138 9.82 11.20 38.71
CA VAL A 138 10.28 11.08 37.31
C VAL A 138 9.83 9.76 36.67
N MET A 139 9.78 8.65 37.42
CA MET A 139 9.23 7.39 36.91
C MET A 139 7.72 7.48 36.69
N GLN A 140 6.98 8.11 37.62
CA GLN A 140 5.53 8.29 37.53
C GLN A 140 5.13 9.20 36.35
N ALA A 141 5.77 10.36 36.19
CA ALA A 141 5.52 11.26 35.06
C ALA A 141 5.90 10.61 33.71
N ARG A 142 6.89 9.71 33.70
CA ARG A 142 7.21 8.91 32.51
C ARG A 142 6.17 7.82 32.23
N LEU A 143 5.62 7.17 33.25
CA LEU A 143 4.52 6.21 33.10
C LEU A 143 3.25 6.91 32.56
N GLU A 144 2.94 8.09 33.09
CA GLU A 144 1.86 8.96 32.61
C GLU A 144 2.06 9.32 31.12
N ALA A 145 3.25 9.79 30.72
CA ALA A 145 3.55 10.07 29.31
C ALA A 145 3.55 8.83 28.39
N VAL A 146 3.79 7.63 28.93
CA VAL A 146 3.68 6.36 28.16
C VAL A 146 2.21 5.99 27.96
N ARG A 147 1.36 6.20 28.97
CA ARG A 147 -0.10 6.05 28.86
C ARG A 147 -0.74 7.10 27.96
N GLU A 148 -0.24 8.33 27.98
CA GLU A 148 -0.63 9.38 27.02
C GLU A 148 -0.27 8.98 25.58
N ILE A 149 0.85 8.30 25.35
CA ILE A 149 1.19 7.74 24.03
C ILE A 149 0.29 6.56 23.67
N ARG A 150 -0.13 5.73 24.64
CA ARG A 150 -1.02 4.57 24.43
C ARG A 150 -2.44 4.99 24.05
N ASP A 151 -3.04 5.85 24.87
CA ASP A 151 -4.48 6.16 24.84
C ASP A 151 -4.77 7.50 24.13
N GLY A 152 -3.73 8.29 23.83
CA GLY A 152 -3.85 9.63 23.27
C GLY A 152 -4.00 9.67 21.75
N MET A 153 -4.58 10.78 21.27
CA MET A 153 -4.73 11.07 19.84
C MET A 153 -3.59 11.95 19.32
N GLY A 154 -3.19 11.69 18.08
CA GLY A 154 -2.39 12.58 17.25
C GLY A 154 -3.23 13.67 16.57
N LEU A 155 -2.65 14.26 15.52
CA LEU A 155 -3.31 15.28 14.69
C LEU A 155 -4.39 14.67 13.77
N HIS A 156 -4.18 13.41 13.33
CA HIS A 156 -5.03 12.73 12.35
C HIS A 156 -5.36 11.26 12.71
N SER A 157 -4.57 10.61 13.56
CA SER A 157 -4.70 9.19 13.96
C SER A 157 -4.28 9.00 15.43
N PRO A 158 -4.54 7.86 16.08
CA PRO A 158 -3.99 7.51 17.39
C PRO A 158 -2.47 7.73 17.51
N LYS A 159 -1.98 8.07 18.70
CA LYS A 159 -0.59 8.56 18.85
C LYS A 159 0.47 7.50 18.55
N ILE A 160 0.14 6.23 18.78
CA ILE A 160 0.93 5.08 18.35
C ILE A 160 1.04 4.99 16.82
N GLU A 161 -0.04 5.21 16.07
CA GLU A 161 -0.03 5.16 14.60
C GLU A 161 0.85 6.24 14.00
N GLU A 162 0.80 7.48 14.51
CA GLU A 162 1.76 8.52 14.09
C GLU A 162 3.23 8.11 14.36
N LEU A 163 3.49 7.33 15.42
CA LEU A 163 4.84 6.86 15.78
C LEU A 163 5.26 5.61 14.98
N ALA A 164 4.30 4.83 14.50
CA ALA A 164 4.48 3.74 13.54
C ALA A 164 4.78 4.29 12.15
N GLU A 165 3.95 5.21 11.63
CA GLU A 165 4.14 5.83 10.31
C GLU A 165 5.49 6.57 10.24
N ARG A 166 5.85 7.38 11.25
CA ARG A 166 7.17 8.05 11.31
C ARG A 166 8.36 7.10 11.48
N LYS A 167 8.12 5.81 11.74
CA LYS A 167 9.13 4.75 11.79
C LYS A 167 9.19 3.98 10.46
N LEU A 168 8.04 3.62 9.88
CA LEU A 168 7.87 3.12 8.51
C LEU A 168 8.57 4.05 7.50
N ARG A 169 8.14 5.32 7.43
CA ARG A 169 8.68 6.36 6.54
C ARG A 169 10.19 6.65 6.70
N ARG A 170 10.82 6.15 7.76
CA ARG A 170 12.28 6.22 7.97
C ARG A 170 13.02 4.96 7.51
N ASN A 171 12.38 3.80 7.67
CA ASN A 171 12.94 2.49 7.37
C ASN A 171 12.74 2.12 5.89
N GLU A 172 11.51 2.26 5.39
CA GLU A 172 11.09 1.86 4.03
C GLU A 172 10.72 3.11 3.22
N GLN A 173 11.75 3.84 2.85
CA GLN A 173 11.62 5.12 2.13
C GLN A 173 11.12 4.92 0.68
N GLU A 174 11.43 3.78 0.06
CA GLU A 174 11.00 3.43 -1.30
C GLU A 174 9.49 3.15 -1.34
N LEU A 175 9.00 2.17 -0.56
CA LEU A 175 7.57 1.87 -0.40
C LEU A 175 6.74 3.11 -0.01
N THR A 176 7.29 3.97 0.86
CA THR A 176 6.68 5.25 1.21
C THR A 176 6.57 6.21 0.01
N SER A 177 7.65 6.33 -0.78
CA SER A 177 7.71 7.20 -1.95
C SER A 177 6.76 6.74 -3.04
N ASP A 178 6.65 5.44 -3.27
CA ASP A 178 5.75 4.85 -4.26
C ASP A 178 4.28 5.06 -3.84
N PHE A 179 3.95 4.86 -2.57
CA PHE A 179 2.62 5.14 -2.02
C PHE A 179 2.26 6.64 -2.08
N ASP A 180 3.18 7.54 -1.69
CA ASP A 180 2.96 8.99 -1.82
C ASP A 180 2.80 9.41 -3.30
N SER A 181 3.50 8.77 -4.23
CA SER A 181 3.38 8.97 -5.69
C SER A 181 2.00 8.55 -6.21
N VAL A 182 1.51 7.38 -5.79
CA VAL A 182 0.14 6.91 -6.07
C VAL A 182 -0.91 7.88 -5.52
N LEU A 183 -0.76 8.34 -4.27
CA LEU A 183 -1.64 9.35 -3.68
C LEU A 183 -1.58 10.68 -4.43
N GLU A 184 -0.40 11.12 -4.89
CA GLU A 184 -0.27 12.33 -5.72
C GLU A 184 -0.96 12.17 -7.08
N ALA A 185 -0.79 11.04 -7.77
CA ALA A 185 -1.48 10.76 -9.03
C ALA A 185 -3.00 10.80 -8.84
N GLN A 186 -3.52 10.15 -7.78
CA GLN A 186 -4.94 10.13 -7.44
C GLN A 186 -5.47 11.53 -7.07
N ARG A 187 -4.72 12.34 -6.30
CA ARG A 187 -5.06 13.75 -6.00
C ARG A 187 -5.10 14.60 -7.26
N ARG A 188 -4.11 14.48 -8.15
CA ARG A 188 -4.02 15.21 -9.42
C ARG A 188 -5.20 14.86 -10.33
N HIS A 189 -5.50 13.56 -10.50
CA HIS A 189 -6.68 13.10 -11.23
C HIS A 189 -7.98 13.68 -10.65
N ASN A 190 -8.20 13.57 -9.34
CA ASN A 190 -9.37 14.11 -8.65
C ASN A 190 -9.52 15.64 -8.79
N ILE A 191 -8.42 16.40 -8.93
CA ILE A 191 -8.47 17.84 -9.20
C ILE A 191 -8.86 18.12 -10.65
N VAL A 192 -8.38 17.32 -11.61
CA VAL A 192 -8.72 17.46 -13.03
C VAL A 192 -10.19 17.11 -13.29
N THR A 193 -10.68 15.97 -12.79
CA THR A 193 -12.09 15.55 -12.97
C THR A 193 -13.08 16.52 -12.32
N ARG A 194 -12.76 17.05 -11.13
CA ARG A 194 -13.57 18.11 -10.49
C ARG A 194 -13.54 19.44 -11.24
N LYS A 195 -12.52 19.72 -12.06
CA LYS A 195 -12.46 20.91 -12.92
C LYS A 195 -13.27 20.70 -14.21
N SER A 196 -13.08 19.57 -14.90
CA SER A 196 -13.82 19.28 -16.13
C SER A 196 -15.33 19.18 -15.90
N PHE A 197 -15.76 18.53 -14.82
CA PHE A 197 -17.18 18.44 -14.43
C PHE A 197 -17.82 19.83 -14.21
N LYS A 198 -17.16 20.69 -13.42
CA LYS A 198 -17.61 22.08 -13.21
C LYS A 198 -17.63 22.89 -14.50
N GLN A 199 -16.72 22.60 -15.43
CA GLN A 199 -16.68 23.28 -16.73
C GLN A 199 -17.84 22.82 -17.62
N SER A 200 -18.16 21.52 -17.71
CA SER A 200 -19.34 21.04 -18.45
C SER A 200 -20.65 21.61 -17.89
N ASP A 201 -20.80 21.64 -16.56
CA ASP A 201 -21.95 22.24 -15.88
C ASP A 201 -22.09 23.73 -16.25
N SER A 202 -20.99 24.50 -16.17
CA SER A 202 -20.98 25.93 -16.48
C SER A 202 -21.25 26.27 -17.95
N LEU A 203 -21.05 25.30 -18.85
CA LEU A 203 -21.31 25.44 -20.29
C LEU A 203 -22.70 24.93 -20.69
N GLY A 204 -23.52 24.46 -19.74
CA GLY A 204 -24.86 23.92 -20.00
C GLY A 204 -24.86 22.61 -20.80
N VAL A 205 -23.70 21.96 -20.93
CA VAL A 205 -23.57 20.68 -21.63
C VAL A 205 -23.94 19.58 -20.65
N ALA A 206 -25.24 19.26 -20.59
CA ALA A 206 -25.75 18.15 -19.79
C ALA A 206 -24.96 16.86 -20.11
N PRO A 207 -24.60 16.06 -19.10
CA PRO A 207 -23.81 14.86 -19.31
C PRO A 207 -24.55 13.90 -20.25
N LYS A 208 -23.84 13.38 -21.26
CA LYS A 208 -24.37 12.34 -22.16
C LYS A 208 -24.59 11.06 -21.35
N LEU A 209 -25.78 10.93 -20.76
CA LEU A 209 -26.30 9.66 -20.30
C LEU A 209 -26.42 8.74 -21.52
N THR A 210 -25.42 7.87 -21.72
CA THR A 210 -25.45 6.77 -22.69
C THR A 210 -26.47 5.74 -22.21
N LEU A 211 -27.74 6.05 -22.44
CA LEU A 211 -28.87 5.20 -22.11
C LEU A 211 -28.77 3.92 -22.94
N ASN A 212 -28.26 2.84 -22.34
CA ASN A 212 -28.30 1.51 -22.95
C ASN A 212 -29.76 1.04 -23.02
N ILE A 213 -30.42 1.37 -24.14
CA ILE A 213 -31.78 0.91 -24.44
C ILE A 213 -31.70 -0.58 -24.78
N SER A 214 -31.73 -1.41 -23.74
CA SER A 214 -31.89 -2.86 -23.86
C SER A 214 -33.17 -3.14 -24.65
N HIS A 215 -33.02 -3.58 -25.91
CA HIS A 215 -34.13 -3.95 -26.76
C HIS A 215 -34.64 -5.33 -26.34
N GLY A 216 -35.76 -5.34 -25.60
CA GLY A 216 -36.45 -6.58 -25.28
C GLY A 216 -37.07 -7.20 -26.52
N SER A 217 -36.54 -8.35 -26.94
CA SER A 217 -37.24 -9.31 -27.80
C SER A 217 -38.03 -10.30 -26.95
N LYS A 218 -39.12 -10.83 -27.52
CA LYS A 218 -40.04 -11.79 -26.91
C LYS A 218 -39.58 -13.23 -27.11
#